data_AF-A0A955XXG5-F1
#
_entry.id   AF-A0A955XXG5-F1
#
_cell.length_a   1.000
_cell.length_b   1.000
_cell.length_c   1.000
_cell.angle_alpha   90.00
_cell.angle_beta   90.00
_cell.angle_gamma   90.00
#
_symmetry.space_group_name_H-M   'P 1'
#
loop_
_entity.id
_entity.type
_entity.pdbx_description
1 polymer ?
#
loop_
_entity_poly.entity_id
_entity_poly.type
_entity_poly.pdbx_seq_one_letter_code
_entity_poly.pdbx_strand_id
1 'polypeptide(L)'
;MSEAQDDQLLNHRIVYSMLVPAIRVGLHVGLPLKDLTNLLQLAAFQILRDKSDTLDTIADIMSVSKRTAARLSRRLKTEFFDPDREHDLPRQIEFLLWSTPLSRVKLRQALRELDPVDVDAALDNLLSQGRVRLTEGRTPIFEVVRSAERLPRDDWRARIGGLNSLMTTVADTVRGRFFKSDQSSFARTLIFRASPEGLERLRKLYEETIWPVAREIEEETGSSSDAAPISMSVLWSSAPADQENDDD
;
A
#
# COMPACT_ATOMS: atom_id res chain seq x y z
N MET A 1 -12.62 -17.79 -31.26
CA MET A 1 -12.97 -16.67 -30.36
C MET A 1 -12.22 -15.45 -30.87
N SER A 2 -12.82 -14.26 -30.77
CA SER A 2 -12.18 -13.01 -31.20
C SER A 2 -11.12 -12.60 -30.16
N GLU A 3 -10.01 -12.00 -30.60
CA GLU A 3 -8.95 -11.43 -29.73
C GLU A 3 -9.54 -10.52 -28.63
N ALA A 4 -10.56 -9.73 -28.96
CA ALA A 4 -11.27 -8.88 -28.00
C ALA A 4 -12.04 -9.66 -26.91
N GLN A 5 -12.51 -10.87 -27.22
CA GLN A 5 -13.18 -11.74 -26.24
C GLN A 5 -12.16 -12.39 -25.29
N ASP A 6 -10.97 -12.68 -25.80
CA ASP A 6 -9.87 -13.26 -25.01
C ASP A 6 -9.31 -12.23 -24.01
N ASP A 7 -9.16 -10.98 -24.44
CA ASP A 7 -8.75 -9.86 -23.57
C ASP A 7 -9.77 -9.57 -22.47
N GLN A 8 -11.06 -9.56 -22.81
CA GLN A 8 -12.12 -9.35 -21.81
C GLN A 8 -12.14 -10.48 -20.78
N LEU A 9 -11.96 -11.73 -21.23
CA LEU A 9 -11.89 -12.90 -20.34
C LEU A 9 -10.68 -12.82 -19.42
N LEU A 10 -9.51 -12.42 -19.94
CA LEU A 10 -8.29 -12.22 -19.15
C LEU A 10 -8.51 -11.14 -18.07
N ASN A 11 -9.07 -9.99 -18.45
CA ASN A 11 -9.39 -8.90 -17.52
C ASN A 11 -10.28 -9.36 -16.37
N HIS A 12 -11.36 -10.09 -16.68
CA HIS A 12 -12.27 -10.63 -15.67
C HIS A 12 -11.56 -11.63 -14.74
N ARG A 13 -10.71 -12.52 -15.28
CA ARG A 13 -9.97 -13.51 -14.48
C ARG A 13 -8.96 -12.85 -13.54
N ILE A 14 -8.26 -11.81 -14.00
CA ILE A 14 -7.30 -11.07 -13.17
C ILE A 14 -8.03 -10.39 -12.01
N VAL A 15 -9.08 -9.61 -12.30
CA VAL A 15 -9.85 -8.91 -11.26
C VAL A 15 -10.49 -9.89 -10.28
N TYR A 16 -11.08 -10.99 -10.78
CA TYR A 16 -11.60 -12.05 -9.93
C TYR A 16 -10.54 -12.61 -8.98
N SER A 17 -9.34 -12.92 -9.51
CA SER A 17 -8.24 -13.48 -8.71
C SER A 17 -7.76 -12.52 -7.61
N MET A 18 -7.82 -11.21 -7.85
CA MET A 18 -7.52 -10.19 -6.83
C MET A 18 -8.62 -10.03 -5.79
N LEU A 19 -9.89 -10.27 -6.15
CA LEU A 19 -11.02 -10.17 -5.23
C LEU A 19 -11.11 -11.36 -4.27
N VAL A 20 -10.76 -12.57 -4.71
CA VAL A 20 -10.81 -13.79 -3.88
C VAL A 20 -10.14 -13.64 -2.51
N PRO A 21 -8.88 -13.16 -2.37
CA PRO A 21 -8.26 -13.00 -1.06
C PRO A 21 -8.98 -11.99 -0.16
N ALA A 22 -9.47 -10.87 -0.73
CA ALA A 22 -10.24 -9.89 0.03
C ALA A 22 -11.57 -10.47 0.55
N ILE A 23 -12.27 -11.23 -0.29
CA ILE A 23 -13.51 -11.93 0.09
C ILE A 23 -13.23 -12.99 1.15
N ARG A 24 -12.12 -13.75 1.04
CA ARG A 24 -11.72 -14.75 2.04
C ARG A 24 -11.52 -14.12 3.43
N VAL A 25 -10.82 -12.99 3.50
CA VAL A 25 -10.64 -12.25 4.77
C VAL A 25 -11.97 -11.75 5.31
N GLY A 26 -12.82 -11.18 4.45
CA GLY A 26 -14.13 -10.68 4.84
C GLY A 26 -15.06 -11.76 5.40
N LEU A 27 -15.10 -12.93 4.77
CA LEU A 27 -15.86 -14.08 5.27
C LEU A 27 -15.30 -14.62 6.58
N HIS A 28 -13.96 -14.64 6.73
CA HIS A 28 -13.31 -15.08 7.97
C HIS A 28 -13.72 -14.23 9.19
N VAL A 29 -13.90 -12.92 9.00
CA VAL A 29 -14.37 -12.01 10.07
C VAL A 29 -15.90 -11.91 10.15
N GLY A 30 -16.63 -12.78 9.44
CA GLY A 30 -18.08 -12.90 9.54
C GLY A 30 -18.89 -11.87 8.75
N LEU A 31 -18.30 -11.16 7.78
CA LEU A 31 -19.05 -10.20 6.98
C LEU A 31 -20.02 -10.90 6.01
N PRO A 32 -21.30 -10.52 5.99
CA PRO A 32 -22.24 -11.05 5.01
C PRO A 32 -21.91 -10.52 3.61
N LEU A 33 -22.29 -11.27 2.57
CA LEU A 33 -22.05 -10.91 1.16
C LEU A 33 -22.56 -9.50 0.80
N LYS A 34 -23.67 -9.08 1.42
CA LYS A 34 -24.23 -7.73 1.25
C LYS A 34 -23.24 -6.65 1.69
N ASP A 35 -22.53 -6.85 2.80
CA ASP A 35 -21.56 -5.89 3.33
C ASP A 35 -20.29 -5.90 2.50
N LEU A 36 -19.84 -7.07 2.05
CA LEU A 36 -18.73 -7.18 1.08
C LEU A 36 -19.05 -6.44 -0.23
N THR A 37 -20.27 -6.58 -0.75
CA THR A 37 -20.72 -5.84 -1.93
C THR A 37 -20.74 -4.33 -1.68
N ASN A 38 -21.17 -3.90 -0.49
CA ASN A 38 -21.16 -2.49 -0.12
C ASN A 38 -19.73 -1.94 -0.01
N LEU A 39 -18.78 -2.70 0.54
CA LEU A 39 -17.37 -2.33 0.64
C LEU A 39 -16.71 -2.25 -0.75
N LEU A 40 -17.02 -3.20 -1.64
CA LEU A 40 -16.57 -3.16 -3.04
C LEU A 40 -17.04 -1.88 -3.75
N GLN A 41 -18.32 -1.53 -3.59
CA GLN A 41 -18.86 -0.27 -4.16
C GLN A 41 -18.17 0.97 -3.57
N LEU A 42 -17.87 0.95 -2.27
CA LEU A 42 -17.21 2.08 -1.61
C LEU A 42 -15.76 2.25 -2.09
N ALA A 43 -15.00 1.15 -2.20
CA ALA A 43 -13.64 1.17 -2.72
C ALA A 43 -13.59 1.64 -4.18
N ALA A 44 -14.50 1.16 -5.03
CA ALA A 44 -14.62 1.63 -6.42
C ALA A 44 -14.95 3.12 -6.50
N PHE A 45 -15.89 3.60 -5.65
CA PHE A 45 -16.24 5.01 -5.57
C PHE A 45 -15.05 5.88 -5.16
N GLN A 46 -14.26 5.46 -4.16
CA GLN A 46 -13.07 6.19 -3.71
C GLN A 46 -12.05 6.35 -4.84
N ILE A 47 -11.71 5.27 -5.56
CA ILE A 47 -10.75 5.31 -6.66
C ILE A 47 -11.19 6.28 -7.77
N LEU A 48 -12.48 6.31 -8.12
CA LEU A 48 -13.01 7.24 -9.11
C LEU A 48 -13.04 8.68 -8.59
N ARG A 49 -13.34 8.85 -7.30
CA ARG A 49 -13.36 10.17 -6.67
C ARG A 49 -11.97 10.81 -6.63
N ASP A 50 -10.94 10.03 -6.36
CA ASP A 50 -9.55 10.50 -6.30
C ASP A 50 -9.04 10.95 -7.68
N LYS A 51 -9.63 10.44 -8.76
CA LYS A 51 -9.38 10.88 -10.14
C LYS A 51 -10.14 12.15 -10.56
N SER A 52 -10.72 12.85 -9.58
CA SER A 52 -11.45 14.13 -9.76
C SER A 52 -12.77 14.05 -10.53
N ASP A 53 -13.37 12.86 -10.65
CA ASP A 53 -14.66 12.71 -11.32
C ASP A 53 -15.82 13.36 -10.53
N THR A 54 -16.80 13.89 -11.28
CA THR A 54 -18.05 14.42 -10.71
C THR A 54 -18.94 13.28 -10.21
N LEU A 55 -19.85 13.54 -9.26
CA LEU A 55 -20.78 12.51 -8.76
C LEU A 55 -21.64 11.89 -9.88
N ASP A 56 -21.97 12.67 -10.90
CA ASP A 56 -22.73 12.21 -12.06
C ASP A 56 -21.90 11.25 -12.90
N THR A 57 -20.66 11.62 -13.23
CA THR A 57 -19.71 10.77 -13.94
C THR A 57 -19.44 9.46 -13.21
N ILE A 58 -19.25 9.52 -11.89
CA ILE A 58 -19.02 8.33 -11.06
C ILE A 58 -20.25 7.41 -11.08
N ALA A 59 -21.46 7.98 -10.99
CA ALA A 59 -22.70 7.21 -11.05
C ALA A 59 -22.84 6.47 -12.39
N ASP A 60 -22.51 7.14 -13.49
CA ASP A 60 -22.55 6.58 -14.83
C ASP A 60 -21.51 5.45 -15.01
N ILE A 61 -20.25 5.69 -14.62
CA ILE A 61 -19.17 4.69 -14.70
C ILE A 61 -19.51 3.45 -13.87
N MET A 62 -19.99 3.65 -12.65
CA MET A 62 -20.37 2.54 -11.76
C MET A 62 -21.71 1.88 -12.15
N SER A 63 -22.44 2.45 -13.12
CA SER A 63 -23.80 2.02 -13.48
C SER A 63 -24.75 1.97 -12.29
N VAL A 64 -24.71 3.00 -11.43
CA VAL A 64 -25.57 3.14 -10.25
C VAL A 64 -26.36 4.44 -10.29
N SER A 65 -27.42 4.53 -9.47
CA SER A 65 -28.16 5.79 -9.36
C SER A 65 -27.33 6.91 -8.72
N LYS A 66 -27.60 8.17 -9.08
CA LYS A 66 -27.04 9.36 -8.41
C LYS A 66 -27.27 9.35 -6.89
N ARG A 67 -28.41 8.81 -6.44
CA ARG A 67 -28.71 8.61 -5.01
C ARG A 67 -27.72 7.64 -4.35
N THR A 68 -27.34 6.58 -5.06
CA THR A 68 -26.32 5.62 -4.60
C THR A 68 -24.94 6.28 -4.51
N ALA A 69 -24.52 7.01 -5.54
CA ALA A 69 -23.25 7.75 -5.54
C ALA A 69 -23.19 8.77 -4.39
N ALA A 70 -24.26 9.53 -4.16
CA ALA A 70 -24.35 10.47 -3.03
C ALA A 70 -24.29 9.77 -1.66
N ARG A 71 -24.90 8.58 -1.54
CA ARG A 71 -24.81 7.75 -0.32
C ARG A 71 -23.38 7.28 -0.08
N LEU A 72 -22.68 6.79 -1.11
CA LEU A 72 -21.28 6.37 -1.02
C LEU A 72 -20.36 7.54 -0.65
N SER A 73 -20.57 8.71 -1.25
CA SER A 73 -19.83 9.94 -0.92
C SER A 73 -19.97 10.34 0.55
N ARG A 74 -21.20 10.34 1.09
CA ARG A 74 -21.44 10.63 2.51
C ARG A 74 -20.75 9.61 3.40
N ARG A 75 -20.89 8.32 3.07
CA ARG A 75 -20.32 7.22 3.84
C ARG A 75 -18.79 7.29 3.90
N LEU A 76 -18.14 7.59 2.77
CA LEU A 76 -16.69 7.72 2.70
C LEU A 76 -16.19 8.86 3.61
N LYS A 77 -16.92 9.99 3.65
CA LYS A 77 -16.64 11.13 4.55
C LYS A 77 -16.80 10.80 6.03
N THR A 78 -17.76 9.95 6.39
CA THR A 78 -18.06 9.66 7.80
C THR A 78 -17.31 8.46 8.37
N GLU A 79 -16.98 7.46 7.55
CA GLU A 79 -16.42 6.19 8.02
C GLU A 79 -14.90 6.03 7.75
N PHE A 80 -14.32 6.76 6.79
CA PHE A 80 -12.95 6.49 6.30
C PHE A 80 -12.02 7.72 6.20
N PHE A 81 -12.53 8.93 5.92
CA PHE A 81 -11.65 10.09 5.67
C PHE A 81 -11.02 10.73 6.92
N ASP A 82 -11.62 10.61 8.12
CA ASP A 82 -11.02 11.15 9.35
C ASP A 82 -9.84 10.29 9.89
N PRO A 83 -9.90 8.94 9.88
CA PRO A 83 -8.80 8.11 10.40
C PRO A 83 -7.64 7.88 9.42
N ASP A 84 -7.89 7.78 8.10
CA ASP A 84 -6.86 7.33 7.14
C ASP A 84 -5.97 8.49 6.64
N ARG A 85 -6.52 9.71 6.44
CA ARG A 85 -5.73 10.88 6.00
C ARG A 85 -4.77 11.39 7.07
N GLU A 86 -5.14 11.30 8.35
CA GLU A 86 -4.23 11.64 9.46
C GLU A 86 -3.09 10.64 9.65
N HIS A 87 -3.10 9.46 8.99
CA HIS A 87 -2.20 8.35 9.34
C HIS A 87 -1.40 7.72 8.19
N ASP A 88 -1.89 7.72 6.94
CA ASP A 88 -1.08 7.21 5.81
C ASP A 88 0.06 8.17 5.45
N LEU A 89 -0.20 9.47 5.53
CA LEU A 89 0.77 10.50 5.18
C LEU A 89 1.97 10.57 6.15
N PRO A 90 1.78 10.53 7.48
CA PRO A 90 2.91 10.37 8.41
C PRO A 90 3.77 9.14 8.13
N ARG A 91 3.17 8.00 7.74
CA ARG A 91 3.95 6.81 7.42
C ARG A 91 4.73 6.94 6.12
N GLN A 92 4.14 7.52 5.07
CA GLN A 92 4.85 7.78 3.82
C GLN A 92 6.03 8.73 4.05
N ILE A 93 5.84 9.78 4.86
CA ILE A 93 6.91 10.68 5.28
C ILE A 93 7.99 9.93 6.07
N GLU A 94 7.62 9.13 7.06
CA GLU A 94 8.60 8.32 7.80
C GLU A 94 9.34 7.35 6.88
N PHE A 95 8.66 6.69 5.95
CA PHE A 95 9.29 5.77 5.00
C PHE A 95 10.34 6.48 4.14
N LEU A 96 10.02 7.67 3.63
CA LEU A 96 10.97 8.51 2.88
C LEU A 96 12.14 9.00 3.75
N LEU A 97 11.86 9.40 4.99
CA LEU A 97 12.89 9.83 5.95
C LEU A 97 13.72 8.67 6.50
N TRP A 98 13.23 7.44 6.35
CA TRP A 98 13.91 6.23 6.77
C TRP A 98 15.01 5.86 5.79
N SER A 99 14.81 6.10 4.48
CA SER A 99 15.84 5.88 3.45
C SER A 99 16.94 6.93 3.53
N THR A 100 16.57 8.22 3.61
CA THR A 100 17.52 9.33 3.66
C THR A 100 16.95 10.49 4.48
N PRO A 101 17.76 11.21 5.28
CA PRO A 101 17.31 12.47 5.87
C PRO A 101 16.96 13.49 4.79
N LEU A 102 15.71 13.96 4.75
CA LEU A 102 15.22 14.90 3.74
C LEU A 102 14.84 16.23 4.37
N SER A 103 14.94 17.30 3.58
CA SER A 103 14.36 18.60 3.95
C SER A 103 12.85 18.61 3.67
N ARG A 104 12.12 19.52 4.31
CA ARG A 104 10.67 19.72 4.07
C ARG A 104 10.34 19.92 2.59
N VAL A 105 11.20 20.65 1.87
CA VAL A 105 11.06 20.89 0.42
C VAL A 105 11.17 19.58 -0.37
N LYS A 106 12.16 18.74 -0.04
CA LYS A 106 12.33 17.44 -0.71
C LYS A 106 11.19 16.47 -0.40
N LEU A 107 10.64 16.49 0.81
CA LEU A 107 9.46 15.69 1.17
C LEU A 107 8.24 16.07 0.33
N ARG A 108 7.94 17.36 0.18
CA ARG A 108 6.85 17.81 -0.71
C ARG A 108 7.08 17.43 -2.17
N GLN A 109 8.33 17.48 -2.63
CA GLN A 109 8.68 17.08 -3.99
C GLN A 109 8.49 15.58 -4.22
N ALA A 110 8.87 14.75 -3.25
CA ALA A 110 8.64 13.30 -3.30
C ALA A 110 7.15 12.94 -3.23
N LEU A 111 6.36 13.74 -2.48
CA LEU A 111 4.92 13.56 -2.28
C LEU A 111 4.09 14.55 -3.10
N ARG A 112 4.52 14.86 -4.34
CA ARG A 112 3.92 15.90 -5.20
C ARG A 112 2.44 15.70 -5.57
N GLU A 113 1.93 14.49 -5.39
CA GLU A 113 0.53 14.13 -5.66
C GLU A 113 -0.39 14.48 -4.48
N LEU A 114 0.18 14.87 -3.34
CA LEU A 114 -0.52 15.24 -2.11
C LEU A 114 -0.48 16.76 -1.90
N ASP A 115 -1.43 17.29 -1.12
CA ASP A 115 -1.45 18.71 -0.77
C ASP A 115 -0.21 19.06 0.10
N PRO A 116 0.61 20.05 -0.30
CA PRO A 116 1.75 20.50 0.50
C PRO A 116 1.42 20.89 1.94
N VAL A 117 0.20 21.38 2.19
CA VAL A 117 -0.26 21.76 3.53
C VAL A 117 -0.46 20.51 4.40
N ASP A 118 -1.03 19.45 3.84
CA ASP A 118 -1.23 18.18 4.54
C ASP A 118 0.12 17.49 4.85
N VAL A 119 1.07 17.55 3.91
CA VAL A 119 2.44 17.00 4.08
C VAL A 119 3.14 17.68 5.25
N ASP A 120 3.03 19.01 5.33
CA ASP A 120 3.60 19.79 6.41
C ASP A 120 2.97 19.48 7.77
N ALA A 121 1.63 19.45 7.83
CA ALA A 121 0.91 19.13 9.06
C ALA A 121 1.26 17.73 9.58
N ALA A 122 1.38 16.75 8.68
CA ALA A 122 1.80 15.40 9.03
C ALA A 122 3.25 15.34 9.54
N LEU A 123 4.18 16.07 8.90
CA LEU A 123 5.57 16.17 9.36
C LEU A 123 5.68 16.83 10.74
N ASP A 124 4.92 17.89 10.99
CA ASP A 124 4.88 18.59 12.28
C ASP A 124 4.32 17.69 13.39
N ASN A 125 3.32 16.86 13.08
CA ASN A 125 2.83 15.83 13.99
C ASN A 125 3.88 14.75 14.30
N LEU A 126 4.70 14.33 13.33
CA LEU A 126 5.78 13.36 13.57
C LEU A 126 6.89 13.92 14.47
N LEU A 127 7.20 15.21 14.33
CA LEU A 127 8.14 15.92 15.19
C LEU A 127 7.62 16.03 16.62
N SER A 128 6.36 16.43 16.80
CA SER A 128 5.74 16.57 18.14
C SER A 128 5.64 15.22 18.86
N GLN A 129 5.46 14.13 18.12
CA GLN A 129 5.46 12.75 18.63
C GLN A 129 6.86 12.17 18.87
N GLY A 130 7.94 12.90 18.54
CA GLY A 130 9.32 12.43 18.70
C GLY A 130 9.69 11.25 17.80
N ARG A 131 8.92 10.99 16.74
CA ARG A 131 9.16 9.90 15.77
C ARG A 131 10.21 10.28 14.74
N VAL A 132 10.27 11.56 14.45
CA VAL A 132 11.26 12.21 13.58
C VAL A 132 11.95 13.28 14.40
N ARG A 133 13.25 13.48 14.19
CA ARG A 133 13.98 14.62 14.75
C ARG A 133 14.38 15.57 13.62
N LEU A 134 14.42 16.84 13.97
CA LEU A 134 15.06 17.86 13.16
C LEU A 134 16.55 17.90 13.50
N THR A 135 17.38 17.88 12.47
CA THR A 135 18.81 18.10 12.57
C THR A 135 19.15 19.43 11.90
N GLU A 136 19.62 20.36 12.74
CA GLU A 136 19.95 21.74 12.38
C GLU A 136 21.21 21.80 11.50
N GLY A 137 21.21 22.69 10.51
CA GLY A 137 22.29 22.88 9.54
C GLY A 137 21.98 23.98 8.52
N ARG A 138 22.79 24.12 7.45
CA ARG A 138 22.53 25.12 6.38
C ARG A 138 21.16 24.92 5.70
N THR A 139 20.65 23.70 5.69
CA THR A 139 19.27 23.38 5.34
C THR A 139 18.75 22.38 6.38
N PRO A 140 17.65 22.66 7.09
CA PRO A 140 17.10 21.75 8.08
C PRO A 140 16.68 20.43 7.42
N ILE A 141 17.14 19.32 7.97
CA ILE A 141 16.82 17.97 7.52
C ILE A 141 16.12 17.20 8.64
N PHE A 142 15.17 16.37 8.24
CA PHE A 142 14.37 15.52 9.11
C PHE A 142 14.91 14.11 9.03
N GLU A 143 14.98 13.40 10.14
CA GLU A 143 15.41 11.99 10.17
C GLU A 143 14.60 11.18 11.18
N VAL A 144 14.32 9.92 10.88
CA VAL A 144 13.54 9.06 11.79
C VAL A 144 14.39 8.63 12.98
N VAL A 145 13.87 8.75 14.21
CA VAL A 145 14.58 8.41 15.46
C VAL A 145 14.78 6.89 15.58
N ARG A 146 15.98 6.40 15.24
CA ARG A 146 16.34 4.96 15.16
C ARG A 146 16.35 4.23 16.53
N SER A 147 15.20 3.77 17.01
CA SER A 147 15.13 2.79 18.11
C SER A 147 15.27 1.36 17.59
N ALA A 148 15.97 0.50 18.33
CA ALA A 148 16.40 -0.85 17.95
C ALA A 148 15.30 -1.93 17.86
N GLU A 149 14.03 -1.58 18.11
CA GLU A 149 12.88 -2.48 17.99
C GLU A 149 11.86 -1.86 17.02
N ARG A 150 11.82 -2.36 15.78
CA ARG A 150 11.03 -1.77 14.69
C ARG A 150 10.40 -2.81 13.76
N LEU A 151 9.81 -3.85 14.34
CA LEU A 151 8.62 -4.44 13.70
C LEU A 151 7.51 -3.37 13.69
N PRO A 152 6.56 -3.40 12.73
CA PRO A 152 5.39 -2.52 12.79
C PRO A 152 4.81 -2.57 14.20
N ARG A 153 4.72 -1.41 14.88
CA ARG A 153 4.11 -1.35 16.22
C ARG A 153 2.73 -1.98 16.16
N ASP A 154 2.37 -2.67 17.25
CA ASP A 154 1.15 -3.46 17.34
C ASP A 154 -0.13 -2.63 17.51
N ASP A 155 -0.18 -1.46 16.87
CA ASP A 155 -1.39 -0.66 16.74
C ASP A 155 -2.14 -1.10 15.48
N TRP A 156 -3.45 -1.31 15.61
CA TRP A 156 -4.31 -1.77 14.52
C TRP A 156 -4.30 -0.79 13.34
N ARG A 157 -4.13 0.52 13.59
CA ARG A 157 -4.02 1.55 12.54
C ARG A 157 -2.74 1.40 11.73
N ALA A 158 -1.63 1.11 12.42
CA ALA A 158 -0.37 0.80 11.78
C ALA A 158 -0.50 -0.46 10.90
N ARG A 159 -1.26 -1.48 11.34
CA ARG A 159 -1.52 -2.68 10.54
C ARG A 159 -2.35 -2.39 9.29
N ILE A 160 -3.35 -1.51 9.36
CA ILE A 160 -4.18 -1.12 8.20
C ILE A 160 -3.38 -0.38 7.13
N GLY A 161 -2.60 0.65 7.47
CA GLY A 161 -1.80 1.35 6.46
C GLY A 161 -0.72 0.46 5.81
N GLY A 162 -0.16 -0.50 6.57
CA GLY A 162 0.76 -1.51 6.02
C GLY A 162 0.05 -2.45 5.03
N LEU A 163 -1.18 -2.86 5.33
CA LEU A 163 -2.03 -3.62 4.43
C LEU A 163 -2.35 -2.82 3.15
N ASN A 164 -2.69 -1.54 3.26
CA ASN A 164 -2.96 -0.68 2.10
C ASN A 164 -1.75 -0.59 1.17
N SER A 165 -0.55 -0.34 1.71
CA SER A 165 0.69 -0.28 0.93
C SER A 165 1.03 -1.61 0.24
N LEU A 166 0.81 -2.72 0.93
CA LEU A 166 0.95 -4.06 0.34
C LEU A 166 -0.02 -4.27 -0.82
N MET A 167 -1.31 -3.98 -0.61
CA MET A 167 -2.35 -4.16 -1.63
C MET A 167 -2.12 -3.26 -2.85
N THR A 168 -1.64 -2.03 -2.64
CA THR A 168 -1.21 -1.14 -3.74
C THR A 168 -0.04 -1.74 -4.51
N THR A 169 0.99 -2.24 -3.82
CA THR A 169 2.15 -2.88 -4.47
C THR A 169 1.72 -4.11 -5.29
N VAL A 170 0.81 -4.93 -4.75
CA VAL A 170 0.24 -6.08 -5.48
C VAL A 170 -0.52 -5.62 -6.72
N ALA A 171 -1.38 -4.60 -6.59
CA ALA A 171 -2.13 -4.06 -7.72
C ALA A 171 -1.23 -3.48 -8.81
N ASP A 172 -0.19 -2.74 -8.44
CA ASP A 172 0.79 -2.19 -9.37
C ASP A 172 1.61 -3.27 -10.06
N THR A 173 2.03 -4.30 -9.33
CA THR A 173 2.75 -5.45 -9.88
C THR A 173 1.89 -6.22 -10.88
N VAL A 174 0.61 -6.47 -10.55
CA VAL A 174 -0.36 -7.08 -11.47
C VAL A 174 -0.52 -6.20 -12.72
N ARG A 175 -0.66 -4.88 -12.53
CA ARG A 175 -0.81 -3.95 -13.66
C ARG A 175 0.40 -3.96 -14.59
N GLY A 176 1.61 -3.90 -14.02
CA GLY A 176 2.84 -3.95 -14.79
C GLY A 176 2.97 -5.26 -15.58
N ARG A 177 2.74 -6.40 -14.91
CA ARG A 177 2.86 -7.75 -15.49
C ARG A 177 1.82 -8.05 -16.57
N PHE A 178 0.55 -7.71 -16.33
CA PHE A 178 -0.55 -8.18 -17.18
C PHE A 178 -1.10 -7.13 -18.14
N PHE A 179 -0.92 -5.83 -17.87
CA PHE A 179 -1.50 -4.77 -18.71
C PHE A 179 -0.46 -3.86 -19.38
N LYS A 180 0.78 -3.80 -18.89
CA LYS A 180 1.83 -2.92 -19.46
C LYS A 180 3.00 -3.66 -20.10
N SER A 181 3.02 -4.99 -20.06
CA SER A 181 4.16 -5.82 -20.49
C SER A 181 5.49 -5.34 -19.88
N ASP A 182 5.43 -4.81 -18.65
CA ASP A 182 6.57 -4.25 -17.96
C ASP A 182 7.45 -5.39 -17.44
N GLN A 183 8.66 -5.49 -17.99
CA GLN A 183 9.63 -6.53 -17.64
C GLN A 183 10.26 -6.31 -16.26
N SER A 184 10.17 -5.09 -15.71
CA SER A 184 10.74 -4.75 -14.39
C SER A 184 9.84 -5.15 -13.23
N SER A 185 8.51 -5.21 -13.44
CA SER A 185 7.57 -5.75 -12.47
C SER A 185 7.92 -7.22 -12.17
N PHE A 186 8.03 -7.63 -10.91
CA PHE A 186 8.45 -8.99 -10.53
C PHE A 186 7.56 -9.56 -9.42
N ALA A 187 7.09 -10.80 -9.61
CA ALA A 187 6.31 -11.53 -8.61
C ALA A 187 6.78 -12.99 -8.55
N ARG A 188 7.21 -13.43 -7.36
CA ARG A 188 7.56 -14.82 -7.07
C ARG A 188 7.10 -15.19 -5.67
N THR A 189 6.65 -16.43 -5.53
CA THR A 189 6.35 -17.05 -4.24
C THR A 189 7.42 -18.09 -3.96
N LEU A 190 8.11 -17.95 -2.83
CA LEU A 190 9.05 -18.94 -2.33
C LEU A 190 8.35 -19.73 -1.23
N ILE A 191 8.35 -21.06 -1.32
CA ILE A 191 7.75 -21.95 -0.33
C ILE A 191 8.87 -22.85 0.21
N PHE A 192 9.14 -22.77 1.51
CA PHE A 192 10.16 -23.56 2.19
C PHE A 192 9.83 -23.68 3.69
N ARG A 193 10.43 -24.67 4.36
CA ARG A 193 10.31 -24.83 5.82
C ARG A 193 11.45 -24.07 6.50
N ALA A 194 11.12 -23.36 7.58
CA ALA A 194 12.10 -22.66 8.40
C ALA A 194 11.88 -23.01 9.89
N SER A 195 12.96 -23.22 10.64
CA SER A 195 12.92 -23.24 12.11
C SER A 195 12.77 -21.81 12.66
N PRO A 196 12.52 -21.61 13.97
CA PRO A 196 12.56 -20.28 14.57
C PRO A 196 13.87 -19.51 14.30
N GLU A 197 15.01 -20.19 14.35
CA GLU A 197 16.32 -19.62 13.99
C GLU A 197 16.38 -19.27 12.49
N GLY A 198 15.72 -20.08 11.65
CA GLY A 198 15.55 -19.80 10.23
C GLY A 198 14.72 -18.53 9.97
N LEU A 199 13.66 -18.30 10.74
CA LEU A 199 12.86 -17.06 10.68
C LEU A 199 13.69 -15.85 11.09
N GLU A 200 14.49 -15.96 12.15
CA GLU A 200 15.41 -14.89 12.56
C GLU A 200 16.47 -14.61 11.49
N ARG A 201 16.96 -15.65 10.79
CA ARG A 201 17.86 -15.48 9.64
C ARG A 201 17.18 -14.77 8.47
N LEU A 202 15.89 -15.00 8.21
CA LEU A 202 15.14 -14.25 7.19
C LEU A 202 15.01 -12.77 7.58
N ARG A 203 14.76 -12.48 8.86
CA ARG A 203 14.72 -11.11 9.37
C ARG A 203 16.07 -10.40 9.14
N LYS A 204 17.17 -11.06 9.50
CA LYS A 204 18.53 -10.54 9.26
C LYS A 204 18.84 -10.39 7.78
N LEU A 205 18.42 -11.32 6.91
CA LEU A 205 18.59 -11.18 5.47
C LEU A 205 17.94 -9.90 4.95
N TYR A 206 16.76 -9.55 5.46
CA TYR A 206 16.13 -8.28 5.10
C TYR A 206 16.95 -7.09 5.60
N GLU A 207 17.27 -7.06 6.90
CA GLU A 207 17.94 -5.92 7.56
C GLU A 207 19.38 -5.70 7.07
N GLU A 208 20.14 -6.78 6.85
CA GLU A 208 21.58 -6.76 6.59
C GLU A 208 21.92 -6.90 5.09
N THR A 209 20.96 -7.28 4.23
CA THR A 209 21.24 -7.51 2.80
C THR A 209 20.24 -6.80 1.90
N ILE A 210 18.95 -7.18 1.96
CA ILE A 210 17.95 -6.65 1.02
C ILE A 210 17.84 -5.12 1.14
N TRP A 211 17.79 -4.62 2.38
CA TRP A 211 17.67 -3.20 2.64
C TRP A 211 18.92 -2.40 2.24
N PRO A 212 20.15 -2.77 2.66
CA PRO A 212 21.37 -2.11 2.19
C PRO A 212 21.47 -2.04 0.66
N VAL A 213 21.20 -3.14 -0.05
CA VAL A 213 21.24 -3.17 -1.52
C VAL A 213 20.21 -2.22 -2.14
N ALA A 214 18.98 -2.18 -1.61
CA ALA A 214 17.97 -1.24 -2.10
C ALA A 214 18.40 0.22 -1.94
N ARG A 215 19.09 0.55 -0.84
CA ARG A 215 19.64 1.89 -0.60
C ARG A 215 20.80 2.22 -1.54
N GLU A 216 21.72 1.29 -1.75
CA GLU A 216 22.84 1.47 -2.69
C GLU A 216 22.30 1.78 -4.10
N ILE A 217 21.28 1.05 -4.56
CA ILE A 217 20.61 1.31 -5.84
C ILE A 217 20.00 2.72 -5.88
N GLU A 218 19.29 3.14 -4.83
CA GLU A 218 18.70 4.48 -4.75
C GLU A 218 19.77 5.60 -4.78
N GLU A 219 20.85 5.43 -4.03
CA GLU A 219 21.96 6.37 -3.95
C GLU A 219 22.72 6.49 -5.28
N GLU A 220 22.98 5.36 -5.95
CA GLU A 220 23.62 5.31 -7.28
C GLU A 220 22.74 5.95 -8.36
N THR A 221 21.42 5.77 -8.27
CA THR A 221 20.46 6.27 -9.26
C THR A 221 20.25 7.79 -9.13
N GLY A 222 20.37 8.34 -7.92
CA GLY A 222 20.33 9.78 -7.68
C GLY A 222 19.07 10.47 -8.25
N SER A 223 19.26 11.60 -8.96
CA SER A 223 18.17 12.32 -9.66
C SER A 223 18.15 12.04 -11.17
N SER A 224 18.65 10.88 -11.59
CA SER A 224 18.67 10.50 -13.01
C SER A 224 17.27 10.56 -13.62
N SER A 225 17.16 11.10 -14.83
CA SER A 225 15.89 11.12 -15.59
C SER A 225 15.46 9.73 -16.04
N ASP A 226 16.38 8.75 -16.03
CA ASP A 226 16.11 7.34 -16.38
C ASP A 226 15.77 6.48 -15.15
N ALA A 227 15.66 7.09 -13.96
CA ALA A 227 15.28 6.40 -12.75
C ALA A 227 13.80 5.98 -12.78
N ALA A 228 13.53 4.68 -12.67
CA ALA A 228 12.17 4.17 -12.49
C ALA A 228 11.86 4.04 -10.98
N PRO A 229 10.71 4.57 -10.50
CA PRO A 229 10.30 4.33 -9.12
C PRO A 229 9.96 2.84 -8.93
N ILE A 230 10.54 2.22 -7.91
CA ILE A 230 10.28 0.81 -7.55
C ILE A 230 9.59 0.75 -6.19
N SER A 231 8.50 -0.01 -6.11
CA SER A 231 7.86 -0.39 -4.85
C SER A 231 8.07 -1.88 -4.62
N MET A 232 8.57 -2.26 -3.43
CA MET A 232 8.82 -3.65 -3.06
C MET A 232 8.13 -3.98 -1.73
N SER A 233 7.32 -5.04 -1.74
CA SER A 233 6.75 -5.63 -0.53
C SER A 233 7.37 -7.00 -0.30
N VAL A 234 8.03 -7.19 0.85
CA VAL A 234 8.55 -8.49 1.30
C VAL A 234 7.60 -9.04 2.34
N LEU A 235 7.04 -10.23 2.09
CA LEU A 235 6.10 -10.88 2.97
C LEU A 235 6.48 -12.34 3.19
N TRP A 236 6.23 -12.82 4.38
CA TRP A 236 6.21 -14.24 4.72
C TRP A 236 4.99 -14.50 5.58
N SER A 237 4.45 -15.71 5.45
CA SER A 237 3.38 -16.21 6.30
C SER A 237 3.71 -17.65 6.66
N SER A 238 3.22 -18.10 7.81
CA SER A 238 3.18 -19.55 8.04
C SER A 238 2.29 -20.13 6.95
N ALA A 239 2.78 -21.15 6.25
CA ALA A 239 1.94 -21.89 5.33
C ALA A 239 0.69 -22.36 6.10
N PRO A 240 -0.50 -22.38 5.46
CA PRO A 240 -1.65 -23.01 6.09
C PRO A 240 -1.21 -24.42 6.53
N ALA A 241 -1.44 -24.75 7.81
CA ALA A 241 -1.30 -26.14 8.23
C ALA A 241 -2.17 -26.93 7.27
N ASP A 242 -1.59 -27.91 6.57
CA ASP A 242 -2.37 -28.88 5.81
C ASP A 242 -3.50 -29.30 6.74
N GLN A 243 -4.75 -29.15 6.29
CA GLN A 243 -5.89 -29.69 7.02
C GLN A 243 -5.51 -31.13 7.32
N GLU A 244 -5.33 -31.46 8.59
CA GLU A 244 -5.19 -32.84 9.01
C GLU A 244 -6.30 -33.60 8.30
N ASN A 245 -5.91 -34.60 7.51
CA ASN A 245 -6.86 -35.50 6.91
C ASN A 245 -7.74 -36.01 8.06
N ASP A 246 -8.99 -35.56 8.11
CA ASP A 246 -10.05 -36.21 8.85
C ASP A 246 -10.27 -37.58 8.17
N ASP A 247 -9.37 -38.52 8.46
CA ASP A 247 -9.62 -39.95 8.34
C ASP A 247 -10.29 -40.37 9.66
N ASP A 248 -11.62 -40.35 9.66
CA ASP A 248 -12.49 -41.19 10.50
C ASP A 248 -13.63 -41.77 9.63
#